data_AF-A0A4Y3WBM6-F1
#
_entry.id   AF-A0A4Y3WBM6-F1
#
_cell.length_a   1.000
_cell.length_b   1.000
_cell.length_c   1.000
_cell.angle_alpha   90.00
_cell.angle_beta   90.00
_cell.angle_gamma   90.00
#
_symmetry.space_group_name_H-M   'P 1'
#
loop_
_entity.id
_entity.type
_entity.pdbx_description
1 polymer ?
#
loop_
_entity_poly.entity_id
_entity_poly.type
_entity_poly.pdbx_seq_one_letter_code
_entity_poly.pdbx_strand_id
1 'polypeptide(L)'
;MAIFMSGSSAPWCGSFRASTIGPVVVVGGNHEYWSTDIDVTLDKARKVAAGTNVSVLERDIARIGSLTILGTTGWTDFKLFDDPQTAMLAAFDGMNDYKRIRKNFYADRLRPVDTLRRHEATRAFIAAELAKRAAATNP
;
A
#
# COMPACT_ATOMS: atom_id res chain seq x y z
N MET A 1 -3.17 11.75 14.20
CA MET A 1 -1.73 11.49 14.33
C MET A 1 -1.39 10.30 13.45
N ALA A 2 -0.90 10.55 12.24
CA ALA A 2 -0.42 9.52 11.32
C ALA A 2 1.03 9.20 11.70
N ILE A 3 1.33 7.92 11.98
CA ILE A 3 2.68 7.49 12.34
C ILE A 3 3.42 7.18 11.04
N PHE A 4 4.36 8.05 10.67
CA PHE A 4 5.34 7.85 9.60
C PHE A 4 6.37 6.79 10.00
N MET A 5 6.78 5.91 9.07
CA MET A 5 7.90 4.98 9.27
C MET A 5 8.92 5.10 8.14
N SER A 6 10.07 5.70 8.45
CA SER A 6 11.25 5.74 7.59
C SER A 6 12.44 5.29 8.44
N GLY A 7 13.08 4.19 8.09
CA GLY A 7 14.38 3.82 8.67
C GLY A 7 14.72 2.33 8.64
N SER A 8 15.83 2.03 7.96
CA SER A 8 16.53 0.76 7.73
C SER A 8 16.77 -0.16 8.95
N SER A 9 16.94 -1.47 8.64
CA SER A 9 17.56 -2.57 9.41
C SER A 9 16.82 -3.16 10.64
N ALA A 10 16.75 -4.50 10.68
CA ALA A 10 16.01 -5.38 11.62
C ALA A 10 16.28 -5.14 13.13
N PRO A 11 15.47 -5.69 14.09
CA PRO A 11 14.21 -6.45 14.00
C PRO A 11 13.05 -5.75 14.75
N TRP A 12 12.01 -5.30 14.04
CA TRP A 12 10.96 -4.41 14.59
C TRP A 12 9.70 -5.11 15.14
N CYS A 13 9.74 -6.42 15.40
CA CYS A 13 8.59 -7.18 15.93
C CYS A 13 8.64 -7.43 17.45
N GLY A 14 9.56 -6.79 18.19
CA GLY A 14 9.69 -6.97 19.63
C GLY A 14 9.14 -5.78 20.42
N SER A 15 7.94 -5.94 20.98
CA SER A 15 7.32 -5.07 21.99
C SER A 15 6.39 -3.95 21.50
N PHE A 16 5.34 -4.32 20.77
CA PHE A 16 4.04 -3.64 20.91
C PHE A 16 3.19 -4.45 21.90
N ARG A 17 2.96 -3.91 23.10
CA ARG A 17 1.98 -4.46 24.05
C ARG A 17 0.58 -4.05 23.58
N ALA A 18 -0.14 -5.02 23.03
CA ALA A 18 -1.46 -4.88 22.39
C ALA A 18 -2.62 -4.43 23.30
N SER A 19 -2.38 -4.09 24.58
CA SER A 19 -3.47 -3.87 25.55
C SER A 19 -3.77 -2.40 25.90
N THR A 20 -2.98 -1.42 25.45
CA THR A 20 -3.13 -0.01 25.89
C THR A 20 -3.53 0.96 24.77
N ILE A 21 -3.50 0.52 23.51
CA ILE A 21 -3.83 1.33 22.34
C ILE A 21 -4.97 0.63 21.60
N GLY A 22 -6.00 1.37 21.20
CA GLY A 22 -7.14 0.83 20.44
C GLY A 22 -6.75 0.24 19.08
N PRO A 23 -7.71 -0.18 18.24
CA PRO A 23 -7.43 -0.73 16.92
C PRO A 23 -6.56 0.22 16.08
N VAL A 24 -5.52 -0.32 15.44
CA VAL A 24 -4.57 0.44 14.60
C VAL A 24 -4.74 0.01 13.15
N VAL A 25 -4.86 0.97 12.24
CA VAL A 25 -4.90 0.72 10.79
C VAL A 25 -3.64 1.30 10.16
N VAL A 26 -2.94 0.48 9.38
CA VAL A 26 -1.70 0.84 8.69
C VAL A 26 -1.91 0.70 7.19
N VAL A 27 -1.51 1.71 6.45
CA VAL A 27 -1.45 1.70 4.99
C VAL A 27 -0.01 2.01 4.59
N GLY A 28 0.59 1.15 3.77
CA GLY A 28 1.94 1.38 3.28
C GLY A 28 1.98 2.49 2.22
N GLY A 29 3.00 3.34 2.29
CA GLY A 29 3.45 4.15 1.17
C GLY A 29 4.44 3.36 0.30
N ASN A 30 5.12 4.08 -0.59
CA ASN A 30 6.14 3.49 -1.47
C ASN A 30 7.45 3.17 -0.72
N HIS A 31 7.77 3.94 0.33
CA HIS A 31 9.00 3.77 1.13
C HIS A 31 9.02 2.46 1.91
N GLU A 32 7.87 1.95 2.32
CA GLU A 32 7.73 0.67 3.01
C GLU A 32 8.26 -0.50 2.17
N TYR A 33 8.34 -0.34 0.84
CA TYR A 33 8.82 -1.38 -0.08
C TYR A 33 10.29 -1.21 -0.47
N TRP A 34 10.96 -0.13 -0.07
CA TRP A 34 12.34 0.14 -0.48
C TRP A 34 13.31 -0.96 -0.07
N SER A 35 14.17 -1.37 -1.01
CA SER A 35 15.15 -2.45 -0.83
C SER A 35 14.52 -3.82 -0.53
N THR A 36 13.21 -3.98 -0.79
CA THR A 36 12.48 -5.25 -0.60
C THR A 36 11.66 -5.61 -1.82
N ASP A 37 11.05 -6.79 -1.81
CA ASP A 37 10.04 -7.19 -2.79
C ASP A 37 8.65 -6.71 -2.35
N ILE A 38 7.93 -6.05 -3.25
CA ILE A 38 6.66 -5.39 -2.97
C ILE A 38 5.57 -6.34 -2.44
N ASP A 39 5.50 -7.56 -2.98
CA ASP A 39 4.45 -8.53 -2.61
C ASP A 39 4.87 -9.33 -1.38
N VAL A 40 6.13 -9.73 -1.29
CA VAL A 40 6.68 -10.44 -0.12
C VAL A 40 6.62 -9.57 1.13
N THR A 41 6.95 -8.28 1.02
CA THR A 41 6.91 -7.36 2.16
C THR A 41 5.49 -7.15 2.67
N LEU A 42 4.52 -7.00 1.77
CA LEU A 42 3.11 -6.89 2.15
C LEU A 42 2.62 -8.16 2.88
N ASP A 43 2.92 -9.34 2.34
CA ASP A 43 2.56 -10.62 2.95
C ASP A 43 3.19 -10.79 4.35
N LYS A 44 4.48 -10.45 4.50
CA LYS A 44 5.16 -10.44 5.80
C LYS A 44 4.50 -9.48 6.78
N ALA A 45 4.18 -8.26 6.36
CA ALA A 45 3.52 -7.29 7.23
C ALA A 45 2.15 -7.79 7.72
N ARG A 46 1.36 -8.41 6.82
CA ARG A 46 0.08 -9.04 7.18
C ARG A 46 0.25 -10.20 8.16
N LYS A 47 1.25 -11.06 7.95
CA LYS A 47 1.56 -12.19 8.85
C LYS A 47 1.95 -11.72 10.25
N VAL A 48 2.73 -10.65 10.37
CA VAL A 48 3.10 -10.06 11.65
C VAL A 48 1.90 -9.42 12.35
N ALA A 49 1.01 -8.77 11.59
CA ALA A 49 -0.18 -8.15 12.13
C ALA A 49 -1.27 -9.17 12.54
N ALA A 50 -1.25 -10.37 11.98
CA ALA A 50 -2.23 -11.41 12.27
C ALA A 50 -2.27 -11.75 13.78
N GLY A 51 -3.47 -11.75 14.36
CA GLY A 51 -3.67 -11.99 15.79
C GLY A 51 -3.38 -10.78 16.70
N THR A 52 -3.06 -9.62 16.13
CA THR A 52 -2.90 -8.36 16.87
C THR A 52 -4.09 -7.41 16.66
N ASN A 53 -4.08 -6.24 17.31
CA ASN A 53 -5.01 -5.15 17.07
C ASN A 53 -4.64 -4.27 15.86
N VAL A 54 -3.65 -4.67 15.05
CA VAL A 54 -3.17 -3.95 13.88
C VAL A 54 -3.77 -4.56 12.60
N SER A 55 -4.28 -3.71 11.71
CA SER A 55 -4.74 -4.09 10.37
C SER A 55 -3.87 -3.42 9.31
N VAL A 56 -3.21 -4.22 8.46
CA VAL A 56 -2.39 -3.72 7.34
C VAL A 56 -3.21 -3.78 6.07
N LEU A 57 -3.51 -2.63 5.47
CA LEU A 57 -4.39 -2.51 4.31
C LEU A 57 -3.60 -2.22 3.04
N GLU A 58 -3.86 -3.01 2.01
CA GLU A 58 -3.48 -2.73 0.62
C GLU A 58 -4.57 -3.31 -0.28
N ARG A 59 -5.38 -2.42 -0.86
CA ARG A 59 -6.68 -2.73 -1.49
C ARG A 59 -7.55 -3.59 -0.57
N ASP A 60 -7.70 -3.13 0.67
CA ASP A 60 -8.41 -3.86 1.72
C ASP A 60 -9.18 -2.91 2.65
N ILE A 61 -10.03 -3.48 3.50
CA ILE A 61 -11.00 -2.76 4.32
C ILE A 61 -10.85 -3.14 5.80
N ALA A 62 -10.69 -2.14 6.67
CA ALA A 62 -10.86 -2.31 8.11
C ALA A 62 -12.21 -1.75 8.57
N ARG A 63 -12.87 -2.43 9.51
CA ARG A 63 -14.10 -1.94 10.16
C ARG A 63 -13.84 -1.78 11.64
N ILE A 64 -14.04 -0.56 12.14
CA ILE A 64 -13.87 -0.20 13.55
C ILE A 64 -15.17 0.44 14.02
N GLY A 65 -16.00 -0.35 14.73
CA GLY A 65 -17.35 0.06 15.08
C GLY A 65 -18.18 0.34 13.81
N SER A 66 -18.73 1.56 13.70
CA SER A 66 -19.48 2.03 12.52
C SER A 66 -18.59 2.60 11.41
N LEU A 67 -17.29 2.78 11.66
CA LEU A 67 -16.35 3.33 10.68
C LEU A 67 -15.82 2.23 9.75
N THR A 68 -15.96 2.45 8.45
CA THR A 68 -15.33 1.61 7.41
C THR A 68 -14.17 2.39 6.80
N ILE A 69 -12.98 1.82 6.83
CA ILE A 69 -11.74 2.41 6.31
C ILE A 69 -11.26 1.57 5.14
N LEU A 70 -11.10 2.19 3.98
CA LEU A 70 -10.48 1.58 2.81
C LEU A 70 -9.02 2.05 2.75
N GLY A 71 -8.08 1.12 2.65
CA GLY A 71 -6.66 1.42 2.66
C GLY A 71 -5.92 0.81 1.48
N THR A 72 -5.09 1.62 0.82
CA THR A 72 -4.28 1.21 -0.31
C THR A 72 -3.12 2.17 -0.56
N THR A 73 -2.00 1.63 -1.03
CA THR A 73 -0.88 2.40 -1.56
C THR A 73 -1.28 3.09 -2.86
N GLY A 74 -1.30 4.42 -2.85
CA GLY A 74 -1.66 5.25 -4.00
C GLY A 74 -0.50 5.41 -5.00
N TRP A 75 -0.29 4.40 -5.85
CA TRP A 75 0.65 4.51 -6.97
C TRP A 75 0.17 5.51 -8.02
N THR A 76 1.10 6.07 -8.80
CA THR A 76 0.79 7.10 -9.82
C THR A 76 0.26 6.48 -11.12
N ASP A 77 -0.58 7.22 -11.85
CA ASP A 77 -0.99 6.92 -13.22
C ASP A 77 -0.12 7.61 -14.29
N PHE A 78 0.82 8.45 -13.86
CA PHE A 78 1.70 9.26 -14.71
C PHE A 78 0.98 10.29 -15.60
N LYS A 79 -0.27 10.64 -15.31
CA LYS A 79 -1.09 11.51 -16.19
C LYS A 79 -1.08 13.00 -15.83
N LEU A 80 -0.25 13.43 -14.88
CA LEU A 80 -0.27 14.82 -14.39
C LEU A 80 -0.05 15.87 -15.50
N PHE A 81 0.79 15.55 -16.50
CA PHE A 81 1.11 16.45 -17.62
C PHE A 81 0.62 15.89 -18.98
N ASP A 82 -0.33 14.95 -18.96
CA ASP A 82 -0.91 14.31 -20.15
C ASP A 82 0.09 13.67 -21.13
N ASP A 83 1.31 13.37 -20.67
CA ASP A 83 2.32 12.57 -21.38
C ASP A 83 2.84 11.42 -20.48
N PRO A 84 2.05 10.34 -20.32
CA PRO A 84 2.43 9.22 -19.47
C PRO A 84 3.67 8.50 -19.96
N GLN A 85 3.94 8.46 -21.26
CA GLN A 85 5.09 7.73 -21.80
C GLN A 85 6.40 8.37 -21.38
N THR A 86 6.53 9.69 -21.60
CA THR A 86 7.72 10.44 -21.17
C THR A 86 7.85 10.42 -19.65
N ALA A 87 6.74 10.60 -18.92
CA ALA A 87 6.75 10.54 -17.46
C ALA A 87 7.20 9.17 -16.93
N MET A 88 6.76 8.07 -17.53
CA MET A 88 7.20 6.72 -17.14
C MET A 88 8.68 6.48 -17.44
N LEU A 89 9.19 6.94 -18.59
CA LEU A 89 10.61 6.84 -18.94
C LEU A 89 11.49 7.64 -17.94
N ALA A 90 11.12 8.89 -17.67
CA ALA A 90 11.81 9.73 -16.70
C ALA A 90 11.76 9.14 -15.29
N ALA A 91 10.60 8.60 -14.90
CA ALA A 91 10.43 7.94 -13.62
C ALA A 91 11.34 6.71 -13.48
N PHE A 92 11.39 5.85 -14.51
CA PHE A 92 12.23 4.66 -14.51
C PHE A 92 13.72 4.99 -14.30
N ASP A 93 14.20 6.06 -14.93
CA ASP A 93 15.59 6.49 -14.83
C ASP A 93 15.89 7.25 -13.52
N GLY A 94 14.97 8.13 -13.11
CA GLY A 94 15.18 9.06 -12.01
C GLY A 94 14.83 8.52 -10.62
N MET A 95 13.71 7.80 -10.48
CA MET A 95 13.09 7.55 -9.18
C MET A 95 13.65 6.33 -8.44
N ASN A 96 13.80 6.47 -7.12
CA ASN A 96 14.31 5.41 -6.25
C ASN A 96 13.42 4.18 -6.20
N ASP A 97 12.11 4.34 -6.43
CA ASP A 97 11.14 3.24 -6.45
C ASP A 97 11.57 2.14 -7.42
N TYR A 98 11.92 2.52 -8.65
CA TYR A 98 12.30 1.57 -9.70
C TYR A 98 13.76 1.11 -9.61
N LYS A 99 14.57 1.75 -8.76
CA LYS A 99 15.95 1.34 -8.44
C LYS A 99 16.00 0.34 -7.29
N ARG A 100 15.14 0.53 -6.28
CA ARG A 100 15.25 -0.14 -4.98
C ARG A 100 14.18 -1.19 -4.73
N ILE A 101 12.99 -1.06 -5.33
CA ILE A 101 11.90 -2.00 -5.10
C ILE A 101 12.01 -3.18 -6.08
N ARG A 102 11.78 -4.38 -5.56
CA ARG A 102 11.75 -5.63 -6.34
C ARG A 102 10.34 -6.18 -6.45
N LYS A 103 10.15 -7.11 -7.39
CA LYS A 103 8.92 -7.88 -7.56
C LYS A 103 9.26 -9.31 -7.97
N ASN A 104 8.26 -10.18 -7.98
CA ASN A 104 8.38 -11.57 -8.42
C ASN A 104 9.45 -12.34 -7.62
N PHE A 105 9.30 -12.35 -6.30
CA PHE A 105 10.25 -12.99 -5.37
C PHE A 105 11.69 -12.52 -5.57
N TYR A 106 11.88 -11.20 -5.64
CA TYR A 106 13.17 -10.55 -5.86
C TYR A 106 13.81 -10.77 -7.24
N ALA A 107 13.14 -11.46 -8.17
CA ALA A 107 13.70 -11.74 -9.50
C ALA A 107 13.82 -10.48 -10.37
N ASP A 108 12.84 -9.58 -10.28
CA ASP A 108 12.78 -8.40 -11.15
C ASP A 108 12.83 -7.09 -10.36
N ARG A 109 13.23 -6.01 -11.04
CA ARG A 109 12.96 -4.65 -10.57
C ARG A 109 11.49 -4.29 -10.80
N LEU A 110 10.95 -3.48 -9.91
CA LEU A 110 9.69 -2.79 -10.16
C LEU A 110 9.86 -1.86 -11.37
N ARG A 111 8.87 -1.81 -12.26
CA ARG A 111 8.84 -0.89 -13.41
C ARG A 111 7.63 0.05 -13.32
N PRO A 112 7.66 1.21 -13.99
CA PRO A 112 6.52 2.13 -14.06
C PRO A 112 5.22 1.47 -14.52
N VAL A 113 5.30 0.52 -15.45
CA VAL A 113 4.10 -0.23 -15.90
C VAL A 113 3.48 -1.08 -14.80
N ASP A 114 4.29 -1.55 -13.84
CA ASP A 114 3.81 -2.33 -12.72
C ASP A 114 3.08 -1.44 -11.69
N THR A 115 3.57 -0.22 -11.45
CA THR A 115 2.91 0.76 -10.57
C THR A 115 1.66 1.35 -11.20
N LEU A 116 1.64 1.57 -12.52
CA LEU A 116 0.42 1.94 -13.26
C LEU A 116 -0.67 0.87 -13.13
N ARG A 117 -0.34 -0.41 -13.34
CA ARG A 117 -1.30 -1.51 -13.15
C ARG A 117 -1.84 -1.57 -11.72
N ARG A 118 -0.99 -1.33 -10.73
CA ARG A 118 -1.41 -1.26 -9.32
C ARG A 118 -2.34 -0.07 -9.07
N HIS A 119 -2.06 1.09 -9.65
CA HIS A 119 -2.95 2.25 -9.60
C HIS A 119 -4.33 1.93 -10.17
N GLU A 120 -4.40 1.32 -11.36
CA GLU A 120 -5.65 0.93 -12.01
C GLU A 120 -6.45 -0.06 -11.14
N ALA A 121 -5.78 -1.08 -10.61
CA ALA A 121 -6.40 -2.04 -9.69
C ALA A 121 -6.92 -1.35 -8.41
N THR A 122 -6.17 -0.38 -7.88
CA THR A 122 -6.55 0.41 -6.71
C THR A 122 -7.78 1.27 -6.99
N ARG A 123 -7.84 1.95 -8.15
CA ARG A 123 -9.03 2.72 -8.55
C ARG A 123 -10.25 1.83 -8.73
N ALA A 124 -10.10 0.68 -9.38
CA ALA A 124 -11.19 -0.27 -9.57
C ALA A 124 -11.74 -0.77 -8.22
N PHE A 125 -10.85 -1.12 -7.29
CA PHE A 125 -11.22 -1.52 -5.93
C PHE A 125 -12.00 -0.43 -5.20
N ILE A 126 -11.47 0.80 -5.15
CA ILE A 126 -12.13 1.92 -4.46
C ILE A 126 -13.50 2.20 -5.09
N ALA A 127 -13.58 2.27 -6.43
CA ALA A 127 -14.84 2.54 -7.13
C ALA A 127 -15.90 1.46 -6.84
N ALA A 128 -15.51 0.19 -6.83
CA ALA A 128 -16.40 -0.92 -6.52
C ALA A 128 -16.95 -0.84 -5.09
N GLU A 129 -16.10 -0.53 -4.10
CA GLU A 129 -16.54 -0.41 -2.69
C GLU A 129 -17.42 0.81 -2.45
N LEU A 130 -17.12 1.94 -3.11
CA LEU A 130 -17.97 3.13 -3.06
C LEU A 130 -19.35 2.88 -3.69
N ALA A 131 -19.41 2.16 -4.81
CA ALA A 131 -20.67 1.79 -5.44
C ALA A 131 -21.54 0.89 -4.53
N LYS A 132 -20.92 -0.11 -3.86
CA LYS A 132 -21.62 -0.95 -2.86
C LYS A 132 -22.19 -0.10 -1.71
N ARG A 133 -21.42 0.88 -1.23
CA ARG A 133 -21.87 1.77 -0.16
C ARG A 133 -23.05 2.64 -0.60
N ALA A 134 -22.99 3.19 -1.82
CA ALA A 134 -24.07 4.01 -2.39
C ALA A 134 -25.37 3.20 -2.57
N ALA A 135 -25.27 1.96 -3.06
CA ALA A 135 -26.41 1.06 -3.17
C ALA A 135 -27.05 0.73 -1.80
N ALA A 136 -26.22 0.55 -0.76
CA ALA A 136 -26.72 0.31 0.60
C ALA A 136 -27.34 1.56 1.27
N THR A 137 -27.17 2.76 0.71
CA THR A 137 -27.79 4.00 1.20
C THR A 137 -29.06 4.43 0.47
N ASN A 138 -29.42 3.79 -0.65
CA ASN A 138 -30.67 4.07 -1.35
C ASN A 138 -31.72 3.03 -0.93
N PRO A 139 -32.72 3.41 -0.10
CA PRO A 139 -33.85 2.54 0.23
C PRO A 139 -34.80 2.31 -0.94
#